data_AF-A0AB33AJ33-F1
#
_entry.id   AF-A0AB33AJ33-F1
#
_cell.length_a   1.000
_cell.length_b   1.000
_cell.length_c   1.000
_cell.angle_alpha   90.00
_cell.angle_beta   90.00
_cell.angle_gamma   90.00
#
_symmetry.space_group_name_H-M   'P 1'
#
loop_
_entity.id
_entity.type
_entity.pdbx_description
1 polymer ?
#
loop_
_entity_poly.entity_id
_entity_poly.type
_entity_poly.pdbx_seq_one_letter_code
_entity_poly.pdbx_strand_id
1 'polypeptide(L)'
;MPDAPDEGAEAPTYFHGGVPGLAPGDRLRSATELGMRVVYNQPWFGAGARYNQSKVYVTSHLGTAIGYAARYLVPGGNRVPGWVYEVEPIGPVEPDPDYGGGARPDLASCCAGAVVVKVIERDVWLSEREQNRVIWPHYYWDTEHQIHAADGTLLPSAQMVEHGVTQAYVDLLPKWIGLSEINGYGQMTVDGARIQPEDVLARFDHLDLVDKSHIVKLVDRRARPNVLRCSCGGSFTDRYTAAEHKVDMGKLELIAERHQPEGVTPEQALQLWVNVIAFRARSQWRWFWDHED
;
A
#
# COMPACT_ATOMS: atom_id res chain seq x y z
N MET A 1 42.29 0.83 -26.69
CA MET A 1 41.47 1.67 -27.59
C MET A 1 40.22 2.02 -26.81
N PRO A 2 39.87 3.30 -26.61
CA PRO A 2 38.58 3.63 -26.02
C PRO A 2 37.50 3.41 -27.08
N ASP A 3 36.45 2.69 -26.71
CA ASP A 3 35.28 2.47 -27.54
C ASP A 3 34.67 3.82 -27.97
N ALA A 4 34.30 3.92 -29.25
CA ALA A 4 33.59 5.05 -29.79
C ALA A 4 32.23 5.21 -29.09
N PRO A 5 31.74 6.44 -28.87
CA PRO A 5 30.39 6.65 -28.36
C PRO A 5 29.37 6.07 -29.33
N ASP A 6 28.39 5.37 -28.78
CA ASP A 6 27.25 4.79 -29.49
C ASP A 6 26.41 5.93 -30.12
N GLU A 7 26.73 6.28 -31.37
CA GLU A 7 26.03 7.26 -32.20
C GLU A 7 24.67 6.68 -32.63
N GLY A 8 23.72 6.63 -31.70
CA GLY A 8 22.37 6.14 -31.97
C GLY A 8 21.40 6.14 -30.80
N ALA A 9 21.86 6.32 -29.56
CA ALA A 9 20.95 6.45 -28.42
C ALA A 9 20.25 7.82 -28.47
N GLU A 10 18.94 7.84 -28.74
CA GLU A 10 18.11 9.02 -28.47
C GLU A 10 18.34 9.46 -27.02
N ALA A 11 18.50 10.77 -26.81
CA ALA A 11 18.64 11.32 -25.47
C ALA A 11 17.41 10.91 -24.64
N PRO A 12 17.60 10.45 -23.40
CA PRO A 12 16.49 9.97 -22.58
C PRO A 12 15.47 11.10 -22.34
N THR A 13 14.19 10.79 -22.51
CA THR A 13 13.10 11.68 -22.16
C THR A 13 12.98 11.80 -20.64
N TYR A 14 12.87 13.02 -20.12
CA TYR A 14 12.70 13.27 -18.69
C TYR A 14 11.30 13.79 -18.38
N PHE A 15 10.81 13.41 -17.21
CA PHE A 15 9.51 13.80 -16.69
C PHE A 15 9.63 14.43 -15.31
N HIS A 16 8.71 15.33 -15.00
CA HIS A 16 8.53 15.94 -13.69
C HIS A 16 7.06 15.92 -13.30
N GLY A 17 6.75 15.46 -12.09
CA GLY A 17 5.41 15.50 -11.52
C GLY A 17 5.37 16.42 -10.32
N GLY A 18 4.45 17.37 -10.30
CA GLY A 18 4.38 18.33 -9.20
C GLY A 18 3.40 19.46 -9.45
N VAL A 19 3.90 20.70 -9.28
CA VAL A 19 3.07 21.91 -9.29
C VAL A 19 2.22 22.01 -10.56
N PRO A 20 0.90 22.26 -10.45
CA PRO A 20 0.04 22.43 -11.62
C PRO A 20 0.21 23.82 -12.27
N GLY A 21 -0.23 23.94 -13.52
CA GLY A 21 -0.40 25.23 -14.20
C GLY A 21 0.78 25.74 -15.02
N LEU A 22 1.85 24.96 -15.20
CA LEU A 22 2.96 25.34 -16.09
C LEU A 22 2.63 25.02 -17.56
N ALA A 23 3.17 25.84 -18.46
CA ALA A 23 3.06 25.70 -19.90
C ALA A 23 4.42 25.35 -20.55
N PRO A 24 4.42 24.82 -21.78
CA PRO A 24 5.65 24.68 -22.56
C PRO A 24 6.45 25.98 -22.62
N GLY A 25 7.76 25.88 -22.36
CA GLY A 25 8.68 27.01 -22.24
C GLY A 25 8.89 27.52 -20.81
N ASP A 26 8.03 27.17 -19.85
CA ASP A 26 8.22 27.57 -18.46
C ASP A 26 9.39 26.82 -17.81
N ARG A 27 10.11 27.51 -16.92
CA ARG A 27 11.22 26.92 -16.14
C ARG A 27 10.73 26.40 -14.80
N LEU A 28 10.98 25.11 -14.55
CA LEU A 28 10.94 24.50 -13.23
C LEU A 28 12.08 25.04 -12.38
N ARG A 29 11.73 25.53 -11.19
CA ARG A 29 12.64 26.13 -10.21
C ARG A 29 12.80 25.22 -9.00
N SER A 30 13.98 25.24 -8.42
CA SER A 30 14.28 24.53 -7.17
C SER A 30 13.51 25.12 -5.98
N ALA A 31 13.39 24.36 -4.89
CA ALA A 31 12.76 24.85 -3.66
C ALA A 31 13.45 26.10 -3.11
N THR A 32 14.79 26.16 -3.18
CA THR A 32 15.60 27.32 -2.81
C THR A 32 15.22 28.56 -3.63
N GLU A 33 15.09 28.44 -4.96
CA GLU A 33 14.68 29.56 -5.83
C GLU A 33 13.25 30.04 -5.58
N LEU A 34 12.37 29.16 -5.09
CA LEU A 34 11.00 29.50 -4.70
C LEU A 34 10.90 30.04 -3.26
N GLY A 35 12.02 30.12 -2.52
CA GLY A 35 12.02 30.53 -1.11
C GLY A 35 11.31 29.52 -0.19
N MET A 36 11.18 28.27 -0.61
CA MET A 36 10.51 27.21 0.14
C MET A 36 11.50 26.52 1.07
N ARG A 37 11.14 26.40 2.35
CA ARG A 37 11.86 25.57 3.31
C ARG A 37 11.20 24.20 3.40
N VAL A 38 11.83 23.18 2.83
CA VAL A 38 11.32 21.80 2.90
C VAL A 38 11.84 21.16 4.19
N VAL A 39 10.94 20.81 5.10
CA VAL A 39 11.26 19.95 6.25
C VAL A 39 10.91 18.52 5.84
N TYR A 40 11.94 17.72 5.58
CA TYR A 40 11.76 16.33 5.22
C TYR A 40 11.57 15.51 6.50
N ASN A 41 10.36 15.04 6.75
CA ASN A 41 10.01 14.28 7.95
C ASN A 41 9.33 12.96 7.54
N GLN A 42 10.07 12.11 6.81
CA GLN A 42 9.63 10.74 6.51
C GLN A 42 10.13 9.83 7.65
N PRO A 43 9.28 9.40 8.58
CA PRO A 43 9.70 8.64 9.77
C PRO A 43 10.31 7.27 9.46
N TRP A 44 10.11 6.75 8.24
CA TRP A 44 10.57 5.42 7.80
C TRP A 44 11.94 5.43 7.12
N PHE A 45 12.38 6.58 6.58
CA PHE A 45 13.75 6.75 6.14
C PHE A 45 14.59 7.02 7.39
N GLY A 46 15.36 6.03 7.82
CA GLY A 46 16.29 6.17 8.94
C GLY A 46 17.10 7.46 8.82
N ALA A 47 17.30 8.15 9.95
CA ALA A 47 17.95 9.45 10.12
C ALA A 47 18.71 10.01 8.89
N GLY A 48 17.99 10.77 8.06
CA GLY A 48 18.59 11.73 7.12
C GLY A 48 18.23 11.49 5.66
N ALA A 49 17.08 12.00 5.22
CA ALA A 49 16.89 12.28 3.81
C ALA A 49 17.98 13.24 3.32
N ARG A 50 18.53 12.94 2.15
CA ARG A 50 19.63 13.65 1.50
C ARG A 50 19.14 14.64 0.45
N TYR A 51 17.83 14.83 0.35
CA TYR A 51 17.15 15.85 -0.45
C TYR A 51 17.91 17.19 -0.48
N ASN A 52 18.36 17.57 -1.67
CA ASN A 52 18.96 18.86 -1.98
C ASN A 52 17.90 19.86 -2.47
N GLN A 53 17.63 20.89 -1.67
CA GLN A 53 16.66 21.96 -1.96
C GLN A 53 17.00 22.84 -3.16
N SER A 54 18.26 22.85 -3.58
CA SER A 54 18.77 23.67 -4.70
C SER A 54 18.73 22.95 -6.04
N LYS A 55 18.07 21.78 -6.12
CA LYS A 55 17.94 20.98 -7.34
C LYS A 55 16.46 20.82 -7.73
N VAL A 56 16.24 20.51 -9.00
CA VAL A 56 14.97 20.05 -9.55
C VAL A 56 15.08 18.55 -9.83
N TYR A 57 14.09 17.79 -9.40
CA TYR A 57 14.07 16.33 -9.52
C TYR A 57 13.29 15.93 -10.77
N VAL A 58 13.88 15.03 -11.53
CA VAL A 58 13.36 14.51 -12.80
C VAL A 58 13.54 13.00 -12.84
N THR A 59 12.78 12.34 -13.70
CA THR A 59 12.80 10.88 -13.85
C THR A 59 12.63 10.51 -15.31
N SER A 60 13.25 9.42 -15.77
CA SER A 60 12.94 8.85 -17.08
C SER A 60 11.69 7.95 -17.05
N HIS A 61 11.15 7.67 -15.87
CA HIS A 61 9.99 6.81 -15.67
C HIS A 61 8.70 7.64 -15.50
N LEU A 62 7.84 7.64 -16.51
CA LEU A 62 6.58 8.40 -16.50
C LEU A 62 5.71 8.08 -15.28
N GLY A 63 5.62 6.81 -14.88
CA GLY A 63 4.82 6.40 -13.71
C GLY A 63 5.32 7.02 -12.40
N THR A 64 6.63 7.22 -12.27
CA THR A 64 7.23 7.91 -11.11
C THR A 64 6.77 9.36 -11.08
N ALA A 65 6.79 10.06 -12.22
CA ALA A 65 6.29 11.44 -12.30
C ALA A 65 4.79 11.51 -11.99
N ILE A 66 3.97 10.60 -12.49
CA ILE A 66 2.53 10.52 -12.15
C ILE A 66 2.35 10.33 -10.63
N GLY A 67 3.09 9.42 -10.02
CA GLY A 67 3.05 9.16 -8.58
C GLY A 67 3.38 10.40 -7.75
N TYR A 68 4.42 11.16 -8.12
CA TYR A 68 4.77 12.40 -7.44
C TYR A 68 3.79 13.54 -7.68
N ALA A 69 3.23 13.67 -8.90
CA ALA A 69 2.17 14.63 -9.18
C ALA A 69 0.95 14.39 -8.28
N ALA A 70 0.57 13.12 -8.08
CA ALA A 70 -0.51 12.75 -7.19
C ALA A 70 -0.24 13.11 -5.71
N ARG A 71 1.02 13.32 -5.31
CA ARG A 71 1.43 13.66 -3.94
C ARG A 71 1.58 15.17 -3.72
N TYR A 72 1.24 16.00 -4.71
CA TYR A 72 1.43 17.44 -4.61
C TYR A 72 0.63 18.06 -3.44
N LEU A 73 1.33 18.88 -2.66
CA LEU A 73 0.78 19.60 -1.52
C LEU A 73 0.89 21.11 -1.77
N VAL A 74 -0.18 21.84 -1.50
CA VAL A 74 -0.12 23.31 -1.47
C VAL A 74 0.54 23.80 -0.18
N PRO A 75 1.01 25.07 -0.13
CA PRO A 75 1.39 25.71 1.12
C PRO A 75 0.27 25.55 2.17
N GLY A 76 0.61 24.98 3.33
CA GLY A 76 -0.37 24.58 4.36
C GLY A 76 -0.62 23.07 4.46
N GLY A 77 -0.06 22.27 3.55
CA GLY A 77 -0.03 20.80 3.66
C GLY A 77 -1.26 20.08 3.11
N ASN A 78 -2.23 20.83 2.54
CA ASN A 78 -3.38 20.22 1.89
C ASN A 78 -2.97 19.60 0.56
N ARG A 79 -3.42 18.37 0.31
CA ARG A 79 -3.22 17.68 -0.96
C ARG A 79 -4.14 18.26 -2.02
N VAL A 80 -3.59 18.61 -3.17
CA VAL A 80 -4.35 18.99 -4.38
C VAL A 80 -3.80 18.22 -5.58
N PRO A 81 -4.59 18.05 -6.66
CA PRO A 81 -4.10 17.39 -7.86
C PRO A 81 -2.87 18.13 -8.46
N GLY A 82 -1.79 17.39 -8.69
CA GLY A 82 -0.61 17.88 -9.40
C GLY A 82 -0.68 17.57 -10.90
N TRP A 83 0.27 18.11 -11.66
CA TRP A 83 0.40 17.87 -13.11
C TRP A 83 1.72 17.17 -13.44
N VAL A 84 1.76 16.51 -14.59
CA VAL A 84 2.93 15.81 -15.11
C VAL A 84 3.41 16.51 -16.39
N TYR A 85 4.72 16.72 -16.46
CA TYR A 85 5.39 17.39 -17.57
C TYR A 85 6.49 16.51 -18.14
N GLU A 86 6.66 16.56 -19.45
CA GLU A 86 7.92 16.23 -20.12
C GLU A 86 8.80 17.48 -20.07
N VAL A 87 10.08 17.29 -19.74
CA VAL A 87 10.99 18.37 -19.42
C VAL A 87 12.37 18.16 -20.04
N GLU A 88 13.04 19.27 -20.33
CA GLU A 88 14.44 19.29 -20.74
C GLU A 88 15.29 19.80 -19.56
N PRO A 89 16.17 18.96 -18.98
CA PRO A 89 17.05 19.37 -17.89
C PRO A 89 18.02 20.49 -18.30
N ILE A 90 18.25 21.43 -17.38
CA ILE A 90 19.26 22.49 -17.51
C ILE A 90 20.52 22.03 -16.77
N GLY A 91 21.58 21.81 -17.55
CA GLY A 91 22.87 21.34 -17.05
C GLY A 91 22.92 19.82 -16.84
N PRO A 92 23.96 19.32 -16.15
CA PRO A 92 24.13 17.90 -15.92
C PRO A 92 22.98 17.29 -15.11
N VAL A 93 22.57 16.09 -15.52
CA VAL A 93 21.67 15.22 -14.77
C VAL A 93 22.51 14.34 -13.86
N GLU A 94 22.26 14.42 -12.56
CA GLU A 94 22.97 13.70 -11.51
C GLU A 94 22.02 12.70 -10.84
N PRO A 95 22.49 11.55 -10.35
CA PRO A 95 21.67 10.66 -9.53
C PRO A 95 21.04 11.37 -8.34
N ASP A 96 19.81 11.02 -7.98
CA ASP A 96 19.16 11.53 -6.78
C ASP A 96 19.86 11.01 -5.51
N PRO A 97 20.34 11.89 -4.61
CA PRO A 97 21.06 11.49 -3.41
C PRO A 97 20.21 10.69 -2.41
N ASP A 98 18.89 10.72 -2.49
CA ASP A 98 18.00 9.90 -1.65
C ASP A 98 18.05 8.40 -2.02
N TYR A 99 18.67 8.07 -3.16
CA TYR A 99 18.86 6.71 -3.64
C TYR A 99 20.36 6.33 -3.64
N GLY A 100 20.67 5.08 -3.26
CA GLY A 100 22.04 4.56 -3.28
C GLY A 100 22.36 3.78 -4.55
N GLY A 101 23.54 3.14 -4.58
CA GLY A 101 24.01 2.38 -5.74
C GLY A 101 23.16 1.16 -6.13
N GLY A 102 22.28 0.68 -5.23
CA GLY A 102 21.32 -0.39 -5.50
C GLY A 102 20.03 0.07 -6.19
N ALA A 103 19.76 1.38 -6.22
CA ALA A 103 18.63 1.92 -6.95
C ALA A 103 18.92 1.94 -8.46
N ARG A 104 17.86 1.78 -9.25
CA ARG A 104 17.97 1.93 -10.70
C ARG A 104 18.32 3.38 -11.06
N PRO A 105 19.47 3.63 -11.72
CA PRO A 105 20.00 4.98 -11.91
C PRO A 105 19.12 5.86 -12.81
N ASP A 106 18.21 5.27 -13.58
CA ASP A 106 17.31 5.94 -14.50
C ASP A 106 15.99 6.39 -13.85
N LEU A 107 15.66 5.92 -12.65
CA LEU A 107 14.36 6.17 -12.04
C LEU A 107 14.28 7.49 -11.26
N ALA A 108 15.40 7.98 -10.73
CA ALA A 108 15.45 9.29 -10.08
C ALA A 108 16.77 9.99 -10.34
N SER A 109 16.64 11.24 -10.74
CA SER A 109 17.77 12.11 -11.00
C SER A 109 17.42 13.53 -10.62
N CYS A 110 18.44 14.38 -10.53
CA CYS A 110 18.29 15.78 -10.23
C CYS A 110 19.17 16.63 -11.15
N CYS A 111 18.78 17.87 -11.34
CA CYS A 111 19.48 18.85 -12.18
C CYS A 111 19.34 20.25 -11.59
N ALA A 112 20.04 21.24 -12.15
CA ALA A 112 20.00 22.62 -11.64
C ALA A 112 18.66 23.33 -11.92
N GLY A 113 17.88 22.81 -12.86
CA GLY A 113 16.57 23.31 -13.27
C GLY A 113 16.10 22.53 -14.50
N ALA A 114 14.87 22.74 -14.95
CA ALA A 114 14.39 22.11 -16.19
C ALA A 114 13.38 23.01 -16.89
N VAL A 115 13.24 22.89 -18.20
CA VAL A 115 12.24 23.60 -18.99
C VAL A 115 11.12 22.63 -19.36
N VAL A 116 9.87 23.05 -19.18
CA VAL A 116 8.71 22.27 -19.60
C VAL A 116 8.66 22.23 -21.13
N VAL A 117 8.69 21.03 -21.69
CA VAL A 117 8.55 20.80 -23.14
C VAL A 117 7.09 20.56 -23.46
N LYS A 118 6.40 19.77 -22.63
CA LYS A 118 5.02 19.36 -22.86
C LYS A 118 4.31 19.05 -21.55
N VAL A 119 3.02 19.37 -21.49
CA VAL A 119 2.12 18.88 -20.42
C VAL A 119 1.62 17.49 -20.82
N ILE A 120 1.94 16.48 -20.02
CA ILE A 120 1.60 15.09 -20.29
C ILE A 120 0.27 14.72 -19.64
N GLU A 121 0.07 15.12 -18.38
CA GLU A 121 -1.14 14.81 -17.64
C GLU A 121 -1.51 15.97 -16.72
N ARG A 122 -2.82 16.20 -16.56
CA ARG A 122 -3.38 17.25 -15.70
C ARG A 122 -4.24 16.63 -14.61
N ASP A 123 -4.30 17.32 -13.49
CA ASP A 123 -5.19 17.04 -12.36
C ASP A 123 -5.08 15.59 -11.86
N VAL A 124 -3.84 15.11 -11.71
CA VAL A 124 -3.54 13.75 -11.27
C VAL A 124 -3.99 13.54 -9.82
N TRP A 125 -4.95 12.64 -9.61
CA TRP A 125 -5.48 12.28 -8.31
C TRP A 125 -5.58 10.76 -8.14
N LEU A 126 -4.65 10.19 -7.38
CA LEU A 126 -4.55 8.74 -7.16
C LEU A 126 -4.70 8.36 -5.69
N SER A 127 -5.32 7.22 -5.39
CA SER A 127 -5.22 6.59 -4.07
C SER A 127 -3.76 6.17 -3.77
N GLU A 128 -3.42 5.90 -2.51
CA GLU A 128 -2.06 5.47 -2.15
C GLU A 128 -1.64 4.19 -2.89
N ARG A 129 -2.56 3.22 -3.04
CA ARG A 129 -2.28 1.98 -3.77
C ARG A 129 -2.03 2.22 -5.26
N GLU A 130 -2.80 3.12 -5.88
CA GLU A 130 -2.57 3.51 -7.27
C GLU A 130 -1.23 4.24 -7.43
N GLN A 131 -0.86 5.11 -6.47
CA GLN A 131 0.45 5.74 -6.44
C GLN A 131 1.56 4.69 -6.38
N ASN A 132 1.46 3.73 -5.45
CA ASN A 132 2.43 2.64 -5.30
C ASN A 132 2.58 1.81 -6.58
N ARG A 133 1.48 1.54 -7.27
CA ARG A 133 1.48 0.82 -8.55
C ARG A 133 2.20 1.59 -9.65
N VAL A 134 1.96 2.89 -9.80
CA VAL A 134 2.57 3.67 -10.90
C VAL A 134 4.00 4.08 -10.60
N ILE A 135 4.35 4.31 -9.33
CA ILE A 135 5.71 4.68 -8.93
C ILE A 135 6.64 3.47 -8.91
N TRP A 136 6.13 2.23 -8.76
CA TRP A 136 6.94 1.04 -8.94
C TRP A 136 7.65 1.10 -10.30
N PRO A 137 8.99 0.95 -10.37
CA PRO A 137 9.89 0.27 -9.42
C PRO A 137 10.68 1.19 -8.46
N HIS A 138 10.24 2.43 -8.25
CA HIS A 138 11.00 3.50 -7.57
C HIS A 138 10.79 3.57 -6.04
N TYR A 139 9.99 2.68 -5.43
CA TYR A 139 9.66 2.78 -4.00
C TYR A 139 10.44 1.77 -3.16
N TYR A 140 11.27 2.28 -2.24
CA TYR A 140 12.22 1.51 -1.44
C TYR A 140 12.12 1.84 0.06
N TRP A 141 12.41 0.85 0.90
CA TRP A 141 12.53 0.98 2.36
C TRP A 141 13.78 1.76 2.76
N ASP A 142 14.84 1.56 1.99
CA ASP A 142 16.14 2.19 2.14
C ASP A 142 16.77 2.36 0.74
N THR A 143 18.09 2.51 0.65
CA THR A 143 18.77 2.70 -0.64
C THR A 143 18.85 1.45 -1.53
N GLU A 144 18.47 0.28 -1.03
CA GLU A 144 18.71 -1.02 -1.66
C GLU A 144 17.47 -1.93 -1.72
N HIS A 145 16.56 -1.84 -0.75
CA HIS A 145 15.43 -2.77 -0.61
C HIS A 145 14.11 -2.17 -1.09
N GLN A 146 13.51 -2.76 -2.12
CA GLN A 146 12.19 -2.33 -2.63
C GLN A 146 11.06 -2.64 -1.65
N ILE A 147 9.99 -1.84 -1.68
CA ILE A 147 8.79 -2.04 -0.87
C ILE A 147 7.85 -3.06 -1.52
N HIS A 148 7.77 -3.10 -2.86
CA HIS A 148 6.88 -4.00 -3.57
C HIS A 148 7.61 -4.80 -4.65
N ALA A 149 7.24 -6.06 -4.79
CA ALA A 149 7.58 -6.88 -5.95
C ALA A 149 6.81 -6.40 -7.21
N ALA A 150 7.18 -6.93 -8.38
CA ALA A 150 6.59 -6.52 -9.65
C ALA A 150 5.07 -6.75 -9.76
N ASP A 151 4.54 -7.72 -9.02
CA ASP A 151 3.10 -8.02 -8.99
C ASP A 151 2.34 -7.19 -7.92
N GLY A 152 3.03 -6.32 -7.21
CA GLY A 152 2.49 -5.51 -6.12
C GLY A 152 2.47 -6.20 -4.75
N THR A 153 3.07 -7.38 -4.61
CA THR A 153 3.27 -8.01 -3.30
C THR A 153 4.18 -7.14 -2.44
N LEU A 154 3.79 -6.92 -1.17
CA LEU A 154 4.66 -6.26 -0.21
C LEU A 154 5.90 -7.10 0.04
N LEU A 155 7.09 -6.51 -0.08
CA LEU A 155 8.34 -7.10 0.38
C LEU A 155 8.56 -6.61 1.82
N PRO A 156 8.51 -7.49 2.84
CA PRO A 156 8.60 -7.06 4.24
C PRO A 156 9.90 -6.34 4.54
N SER A 157 9.83 -5.29 5.36
CA SER A 157 11.03 -4.63 5.88
C SER A 157 11.76 -5.54 6.89
N ALA A 158 13.02 -5.21 7.20
CA ALA A 158 13.79 -5.94 8.23
C ALA A 158 13.06 -5.96 9.59
N GLN A 159 12.43 -4.85 9.97
CA GLN A 159 11.63 -4.76 11.20
C GLN A 159 10.41 -5.71 11.17
N MET A 160 9.72 -5.81 10.04
CA MET A 160 8.59 -6.72 9.89
C MET A 160 9.05 -8.18 10.04
N VAL A 161 10.16 -8.54 9.41
CA VAL A 161 10.77 -9.88 9.51
C VAL A 161 11.18 -10.18 10.96
N GLU A 162 11.81 -9.23 11.66
CA GLU A 162 12.18 -9.38 13.07
C GLU A 162 10.96 -9.61 13.98
N HIS A 163 9.83 -8.98 13.66
CA HIS A 163 8.55 -9.22 14.33
C HIS A 163 7.75 -10.39 13.74
N GLY A 164 8.41 -11.28 13.02
CA GLY A 164 7.87 -12.57 12.57
C GLY A 164 6.84 -12.48 11.46
N VAL A 165 6.81 -11.41 10.65
CA VAL A 165 5.95 -11.35 9.45
C VAL A 165 6.39 -12.45 8.47
N THR A 166 5.46 -13.35 8.16
CA THR A 166 5.71 -14.51 7.29
C THR A 166 5.23 -14.25 5.86
N GLN A 167 5.83 -14.95 4.88
CA GLN A 167 5.37 -14.87 3.49
C GLN A 167 3.90 -15.30 3.34
N ALA A 168 3.48 -16.32 4.09
CA ALA A 168 2.10 -16.79 4.07
C ALA A 168 1.10 -15.69 4.45
N TYR A 169 1.43 -14.85 5.44
CA TYR A 169 0.60 -13.68 5.77
C TYR A 169 0.71 -12.57 4.72
N VAL A 170 1.90 -12.32 4.18
CA VAL A 170 2.12 -11.33 3.12
C VAL A 170 1.29 -11.64 1.87
N ASP A 171 1.16 -12.91 1.50
CA ASP A 171 0.36 -13.35 0.36
C ASP A 171 -1.14 -13.06 0.52
N LEU A 172 -1.60 -12.83 1.75
CA LEU A 172 -2.97 -12.44 2.08
C LEU A 172 -3.20 -10.93 1.94
N LEU A 173 -2.15 -10.11 1.98
CA LEU A 173 -2.27 -8.66 1.94
C LEU A 173 -2.79 -8.18 0.58
N PRO A 174 -3.53 -7.06 0.55
CA PRO A 174 -3.85 -6.39 -0.70
C PRO A 174 -2.59 -6.02 -1.48
N LYS A 175 -2.61 -6.21 -2.80
CA LYS A 175 -1.53 -5.74 -3.67
C LYS A 175 -1.42 -4.23 -3.60
N TRP A 176 -0.19 -3.74 -3.67
CA TRP A 176 0.17 -2.32 -3.59
C TRP A 176 -0.23 -1.64 -2.27
N ILE A 177 -0.42 -2.43 -1.19
CA ILE A 177 -0.78 -1.91 0.14
C ILE A 177 0.10 -0.73 0.53
N GLY A 178 -0.55 0.32 1.06
CA GLY A 178 0.09 1.55 1.51
C GLY A 178 0.78 1.40 2.86
N LEU A 179 1.79 2.22 3.12
CA LEU A 179 2.47 2.27 4.42
C LEU A 179 1.63 3.01 5.47
N SER A 180 0.57 3.72 5.07
CA SER A 180 -0.45 4.20 6.00
C SER A 180 -1.36 3.09 6.53
N GLU A 181 -1.47 1.99 5.77
CA GLU A 181 -2.40 0.88 6.06
C GLU A 181 -1.77 -0.22 6.91
N ILE A 182 -0.43 -0.27 7.00
CA ILE A 182 0.30 -1.32 7.71
C ILE A 182 1.50 -0.73 8.46
N ASN A 183 1.69 -1.13 9.71
CA ASN A 183 2.82 -0.68 10.54
C ASN A 183 4.05 -1.60 10.43
N GLY A 184 5.15 -1.22 11.10
CA GLY A 184 6.40 -1.99 11.14
C GLY A 184 6.30 -3.38 11.78
N TYR A 185 5.17 -3.73 12.43
CA TYR A 185 4.89 -5.06 12.98
C TYR A 185 4.07 -5.94 12.01
N GLY A 186 3.71 -5.41 10.84
CA GLY A 186 2.82 -6.07 9.87
C GLY A 186 1.33 -6.00 10.20
N GLN A 187 0.94 -5.13 11.12
CA GLN A 187 -0.44 -5.00 11.59
C GLN A 187 -1.17 -3.90 10.83
N MET A 188 -2.45 -4.13 10.52
CA MET A 188 -3.29 -3.12 9.87
C MET A 188 -3.49 -1.90 10.78
N THR A 189 -3.43 -0.71 10.18
CA THR A 189 -3.58 0.57 10.86
C THR A 189 -4.45 1.56 10.08
N VAL A 190 -4.95 2.58 10.78
CA VAL A 190 -5.47 3.82 10.21
C VAL A 190 -4.77 4.97 10.92
N ASP A 191 -4.12 5.84 10.16
CA ASP A 191 -3.32 6.96 10.69
C ASP A 191 -2.30 6.55 11.76
N GLY A 192 -1.70 5.36 11.58
CA GLY A 192 -0.73 4.76 12.51
C GLY A 192 -1.33 4.15 13.78
N ALA A 193 -2.63 4.27 14.01
CA ALA A 193 -3.32 3.62 15.12
C ALA A 193 -3.77 2.20 14.75
N ARG A 194 -3.64 1.26 15.70
CA ARG A 194 -4.26 -0.07 15.57
C ARG A 194 -5.77 0.06 15.44
N ILE A 195 -6.37 -0.75 14.57
CA ILE A 195 -7.81 -0.76 14.31
C ILE A 195 -8.48 -2.01 14.90
N GLN A 196 -9.81 -1.96 15.01
CA GLN A 196 -10.59 -3.06 15.57
C GLN A 196 -10.66 -4.24 14.59
N PRO A 197 -10.90 -5.48 15.07
CA PRO A 197 -10.94 -6.67 14.20
C PRO A 197 -11.86 -6.55 12.98
N GLU A 198 -13.01 -5.88 13.10
CA GLU A 198 -13.95 -5.62 12.00
C GLU A 198 -13.33 -4.77 10.87
N ASP A 199 -12.52 -3.77 11.24
CA ASP A 199 -11.83 -2.89 10.31
C ASP A 199 -10.64 -3.59 9.67
N VAL A 200 -9.93 -4.43 10.45
CA VAL A 200 -8.89 -5.31 9.91
C VAL A 200 -9.48 -6.23 8.84
N LEU A 201 -10.58 -6.95 9.13
CA LEU A 201 -11.21 -7.83 8.15
C LEU A 201 -11.66 -7.08 6.90
N ALA A 202 -12.01 -5.78 7.01
CA ALA A 202 -12.36 -4.98 5.84
C ALA A 202 -11.20 -4.83 4.85
N ARG A 203 -9.96 -4.86 5.34
CA ARG A 203 -8.76 -4.83 4.48
C ARG A 203 -8.53 -6.15 3.74
N PHE A 204 -9.23 -7.22 4.11
CA PHE A 204 -9.11 -8.56 3.55
C PHE A 204 -10.34 -9.01 2.75
N ASP A 205 -11.25 -8.09 2.39
CA ASP A 205 -12.44 -8.40 1.60
C ASP A 205 -12.15 -9.06 0.24
N HIS A 206 -10.92 -8.92 -0.28
CA HIS A 206 -10.47 -9.56 -1.52
C HIS A 206 -10.20 -11.06 -1.41
N LEU A 207 -10.16 -11.64 -0.20
CA LEU A 207 -9.79 -13.05 0.03
C LEU A 207 -10.96 -14.03 0.03
N ASP A 208 -12.20 -13.55 -0.06
CA ASP A 208 -13.44 -14.34 0.05
C ASP A 208 -13.38 -15.36 1.22
N LEU A 209 -13.07 -14.86 2.43
CA LEU A 209 -12.86 -15.69 3.63
C LEU A 209 -14.05 -16.55 4.06
N VAL A 210 -15.25 -16.30 3.54
CA VAL A 210 -16.47 -17.05 3.85
C VAL A 210 -16.96 -17.78 2.60
N ASP A 211 -17.08 -19.10 2.69
CA ASP A 211 -17.71 -19.91 1.65
C ASP A 211 -19.23 -19.64 1.62
N LYS A 212 -19.65 -18.93 0.58
CA LYS A 212 -21.04 -18.52 0.35
C LYS A 212 -21.90 -19.67 -0.21
N SER A 213 -21.30 -20.79 -0.64
CA SER A 213 -22.02 -21.96 -1.16
C SER A 213 -22.62 -22.83 -0.06
N HIS A 214 -22.00 -22.82 1.12
CA HIS A 214 -22.46 -23.55 2.29
C HIS A 214 -23.51 -22.73 3.05
N ILE A 215 -24.76 -23.20 3.14
CA ILE A 215 -25.84 -22.50 3.84
C ILE A 215 -26.18 -23.25 5.12
N VAL A 216 -25.83 -22.67 6.27
CA VAL A 216 -26.18 -23.23 7.58
C VAL A 216 -27.53 -22.69 8.03
N LYS A 217 -28.43 -23.60 8.39
CA LYS A 217 -29.77 -23.33 8.92
C LYS A 217 -29.93 -23.97 10.28
N LEU A 218 -30.73 -23.33 11.12
CA LEU A 218 -31.22 -23.97 12.33
C LEU A 218 -32.39 -24.89 11.98
N VAL A 219 -32.29 -26.16 12.35
CA VAL A 219 -33.27 -27.21 11.99
C VAL A 219 -34.09 -27.71 13.17
N ASP A 220 -33.61 -27.50 14.40
CA ASP A 220 -34.38 -27.79 15.62
C ASP A 220 -34.10 -26.73 16.71
N ARG A 221 -35.12 -25.90 17.00
CA ARG A 221 -35.10 -24.85 18.05
C ARG A 221 -35.39 -25.40 19.45
N ARG A 222 -35.93 -26.61 19.54
CA ARG A 222 -36.36 -27.24 20.80
C ARG A 222 -35.25 -28.09 21.40
N ALA A 223 -34.32 -28.58 20.57
CA ALA A 223 -33.10 -29.19 21.03
C ALA A 223 -32.28 -28.23 21.93
N ARG A 224 -31.59 -28.80 22.92
CA ARG A 224 -30.69 -28.08 23.82
C ARG A 224 -29.36 -28.84 23.87
N PRO A 225 -28.29 -28.33 23.23
CA PRO A 225 -28.25 -27.12 22.40
C PRO A 225 -29.01 -27.26 21.06
N ASN A 226 -29.30 -26.14 20.39
CA ASN A 226 -29.97 -26.12 19.09
C ASN A 226 -29.19 -26.94 18.04
N VAL A 227 -29.89 -27.52 17.07
CA VAL A 227 -29.25 -28.25 15.96
C VAL A 227 -29.19 -27.36 14.72
N LEU A 228 -27.97 -27.17 14.21
CA LEU A 228 -27.65 -26.46 12.98
C LEU A 228 -27.27 -27.48 11.90
N ARG A 229 -27.73 -27.28 10.66
CA ARG A 229 -27.38 -28.13 9.52
C ARG A 229 -26.96 -27.29 8.31
N CYS A 230 -25.86 -27.67 7.69
CA CYS A 230 -25.38 -27.10 6.44
C CYS A 230 -26.03 -27.77 5.22
N SER A 231 -26.12 -27.04 4.10
CA SER A 231 -26.55 -27.58 2.80
C SER A 231 -25.68 -28.75 2.31
N CYS A 232 -24.42 -28.83 2.74
CA CYS A 232 -23.52 -29.95 2.42
C CYS A 232 -23.77 -31.21 3.27
N GLY A 233 -24.70 -31.17 4.24
CA GLY A 233 -25.00 -32.27 5.14
C GLY A 233 -24.32 -32.21 6.51
N GLY A 234 -23.37 -31.29 6.72
CA GLY A 234 -22.75 -31.05 8.03
C GLY A 234 -23.78 -30.70 9.11
N SER A 235 -23.57 -31.18 10.34
CA SER A 235 -24.45 -30.96 11.48
C SER A 235 -23.65 -30.46 12.67
N PHE A 236 -24.16 -29.43 13.34
CA PHE A 236 -23.48 -28.75 14.43
C PHE A 236 -24.44 -28.48 15.58
N THR A 237 -23.91 -28.51 16.80
CA THR A 237 -24.63 -28.14 18.03
C THR A 237 -24.19 -26.80 18.58
N ASP A 238 -23.15 -26.21 17.99
CA ASP A 238 -22.55 -24.96 18.39
C ASP A 238 -22.38 -24.05 17.17
N ARG A 239 -22.59 -22.76 17.41
CA ARG A 239 -22.59 -21.73 16.38
C ARG A 239 -21.18 -21.41 15.87
N TYR A 240 -20.18 -21.59 16.72
CA TYR A 240 -18.79 -21.34 16.37
C TYR A 240 -18.26 -22.46 15.47
N THR A 241 -18.47 -23.74 15.81
CA THR A 241 -18.15 -24.86 14.91
C THR A 241 -18.87 -24.74 13.56
N ALA A 242 -20.12 -24.27 13.57
CA ALA A 242 -20.86 -24.01 12.34
C ALA A 242 -20.28 -22.82 11.52
N ALA A 243 -19.68 -21.84 12.19
CA ALA A 243 -19.00 -20.72 11.56
C ALA A 243 -17.65 -21.14 10.99
N GLU A 244 -16.82 -21.85 11.75
CA GLU A 244 -15.54 -22.42 11.31
C GLU A 244 -15.71 -23.28 10.06
N HIS A 245 -16.78 -24.08 9.99
CA HIS A 245 -17.09 -24.90 8.82
C HIS A 245 -17.20 -24.10 7.49
N LYS A 246 -17.54 -22.81 7.59
CA LYS A 246 -17.73 -21.93 6.43
C LYS A 246 -16.58 -20.96 6.20
N VAL A 247 -15.66 -20.86 7.13
CA VAL A 247 -14.58 -19.88 7.07
C VAL A 247 -13.30 -20.57 6.59
N ASP A 248 -12.53 -19.89 5.76
CA ASP A 248 -11.16 -20.31 5.45
C ASP A 248 -10.28 -20.13 6.70
N MET A 249 -10.28 -21.14 7.56
CA MET A 249 -9.63 -21.09 8.87
C MET A 249 -8.13 -20.88 8.75
N GLY A 250 -7.48 -21.43 7.73
CA GLY A 250 -6.03 -21.24 7.53
C GLY A 250 -5.67 -19.78 7.26
N LYS A 251 -6.46 -19.08 6.43
CA LYS A 251 -6.26 -17.64 6.23
C LYS A 251 -6.64 -16.82 7.46
N LEU A 252 -7.74 -17.18 8.14
CA LEU A 252 -8.20 -16.47 9.32
C LEU A 252 -7.20 -16.56 10.48
N GLU A 253 -6.57 -17.71 10.67
CA GLU A 253 -5.51 -17.94 11.67
C GLU A 253 -4.32 -17.01 11.44
N LEU A 254 -3.83 -16.91 10.20
CA LEU A 254 -2.73 -16.02 9.83
C LEU A 254 -3.06 -14.53 10.11
N ILE A 255 -4.30 -14.13 9.82
CA ILE A 255 -4.78 -12.76 10.13
C ILE A 255 -4.88 -12.57 11.65
N ALA A 256 -5.45 -13.55 12.36
CA ALA A 256 -5.69 -13.50 13.80
C ALA A 256 -4.39 -13.41 14.60
N GLU A 257 -3.40 -14.24 14.26
CA GLU A 257 -2.08 -14.26 14.89
C GLU A 257 -1.40 -12.90 14.78
N ARG A 258 -1.41 -12.28 13.58
CA ARG A 258 -0.77 -10.98 13.37
C ARG A 258 -1.41 -9.86 14.20
N HIS A 259 -2.72 -9.95 14.41
CA HIS A 259 -3.51 -8.90 15.07
C HIS A 259 -3.94 -9.30 16.49
N GLN A 260 -3.27 -10.29 17.08
CA GLN A 260 -3.60 -10.79 18.40
C GLN A 260 -3.41 -9.70 19.48
N PRO A 261 -4.45 -9.40 20.29
CA PRO A 261 -4.30 -8.48 21.41
C PRO A 261 -3.37 -9.05 22.49
N GLU A 262 -2.66 -8.18 23.19
CA GLU A 262 -1.80 -8.59 24.31
C GLU A 262 -2.61 -9.28 25.42
N GLY A 263 -2.08 -10.39 25.95
CA GLY A 263 -2.71 -11.14 27.05
C GLY A 263 -3.87 -12.06 26.64
N VAL A 264 -4.19 -12.17 25.35
CA VAL A 264 -5.21 -13.09 24.82
C VAL A 264 -4.53 -14.36 24.30
N THR A 265 -5.10 -15.56 24.53
CA THR A 265 -4.54 -16.81 23.95
C THR A 265 -4.86 -16.92 22.45
N PRO A 266 -4.09 -17.69 21.67
CA PRO A 266 -4.40 -17.91 20.25
C PRO A 266 -5.81 -18.45 20.02
N GLU A 267 -6.31 -19.36 20.86
CA GLU A 267 -7.68 -19.89 20.71
C GLU A 267 -8.73 -18.80 20.99
N GLN A 268 -8.51 -17.97 22.00
CA GLN A 268 -9.41 -16.86 22.32
C GLN A 268 -9.41 -15.80 21.21
N ALA A 269 -8.25 -15.51 20.63
CA ALA A 269 -8.13 -14.61 19.49
C ALA A 269 -8.90 -15.18 18.29
N LEU A 270 -8.63 -16.41 17.88
CA LEU A 270 -9.33 -17.05 16.75
C LEU A 270 -10.85 -17.06 16.96
N GLN A 271 -11.29 -17.39 18.18
CA GLN A 271 -12.70 -17.34 18.59
C GLN A 271 -13.33 -15.95 18.40
N LEU A 272 -12.60 -14.88 18.74
CA LEU A 272 -13.02 -13.50 18.48
C LEU A 272 -13.17 -13.24 16.97
N TRP A 273 -12.18 -13.61 16.16
CA TRP A 273 -12.19 -13.38 14.72
C TRP A 273 -13.33 -14.11 14.00
N VAL A 274 -13.61 -15.37 14.36
CA VAL A 274 -14.75 -16.12 13.82
C VAL A 274 -16.08 -15.45 14.20
N ASN A 275 -16.20 -14.91 15.41
CA ASN A 275 -17.40 -14.17 15.79
C ASN A 275 -17.56 -12.90 14.94
N VAL A 276 -16.49 -12.13 14.76
CA VAL A 276 -16.51 -10.89 13.96
C VAL A 276 -16.86 -11.18 12.50
N ILE A 277 -16.23 -12.17 11.86
CA ILE A 277 -16.54 -12.53 10.47
C ILE A 277 -17.98 -13.04 10.33
N ALA A 278 -18.48 -13.78 11.33
CA ALA A 278 -19.86 -14.26 11.35
C ALA A 278 -20.86 -13.08 11.44
N PHE A 279 -20.58 -12.08 12.28
CA PHE A 279 -21.38 -10.86 12.36
C PHE A 279 -21.28 -9.94 11.13
N ARG A 280 -20.14 -9.92 10.44
CA ARG A 280 -19.97 -9.15 9.20
C ARG A 280 -20.75 -9.78 8.05
N ALA A 281 -20.70 -11.10 7.93
CA ALA A 281 -21.37 -11.86 6.89
C ALA A 281 -22.79 -12.32 7.30
N ARG A 282 -23.53 -11.58 8.14
CA ARG A 282 -24.86 -11.96 8.70
C ARG A 282 -25.81 -12.62 7.71
N SER A 283 -25.88 -12.15 6.46
CA SER A 283 -26.74 -12.73 5.41
C SER A 283 -26.40 -14.20 5.08
N GLN A 284 -25.18 -14.63 5.36
CA GLN A 284 -24.66 -15.99 5.16
C GLN A 284 -25.06 -16.95 6.28
N TRP A 285 -25.68 -16.46 7.34
CA TRP A 285 -25.95 -17.23 8.56
C TRP A 285 -27.41 -17.11 8.94
N ARG A 286 -28.25 -18.02 8.43
CA ARG A 286 -29.70 -17.96 8.68
C ARG A 286 -30.06 -18.02 10.17
N TRP A 287 -29.20 -18.63 10.99
CA TRP A 287 -29.41 -18.77 12.43
C TRP A 287 -29.17 -17.47 13.24
N PHE A 288 -28.46 -16.45 12.73
CA PHE A 288 -28.32 -15.18 13.46
C PHE A 288 -29.63 -14.39 13.54
N TRP A 289 -30.45 -14.47 12.49
CA TRP A 289 -31.73 -13.76 12.38
C TRP A 289 -32.83 -14.38 13.24
N ASP A 290 -32.70 -15.66 13.55
CA ASP A 290 -33.71 -16.44 14.26
C ASP A 290 -33.59 -16.36 15.79
N HIS A 291 -32.62 -15.59 16.30
CA HIS A 291 -32.31 -15.41 17.73
C HIS A 291 -32.53 -13.98 18.25
N GLU A 292 -32.83 -13.01 17.36
CA GLU A 292 -33.14 -11.62 17.75
C GLU A 292 -34.66 -11.36 17.95
N ASP A 293 -35.50 -12.40 17.81
CA ASP A 293 -36.95 -12.40 18.10
C ASP A 293 -37.30 -13.25 19.35
#